data_AF-A0A3M1MQ37-F1
#
_entry.id   AF-A0A3M1MQ37-F1
#
_cell.length_a   1.000
_cell.length_b   1.000
_cell.length_c   1.000
_cell.angle_alpha   90.00
_cell.angle_beta   90.00
_cell.angle_gamma   90.00
#
_symmetry.space_group_name_H-M   'P 1'
#
loop_
_entity.id
_entity.type
_entity.pdbx_description
1 polymer ?
#
loop_
_entity_poly.entity_id
_entity_poly.type
_entity_poly.pdbx_seq_one_letter_code
_entity_poly.pdbx_strand_id
1 'polypeptide(L)'
;MVVIILLGGGLPQAARGDDAVPTRAPSQEPRVADAILGLDADDFAMRRTAFLELWQMGEAALPAVRAARNSPRVQIAQAAATLEQLLLMGVRADDRYAAALGHLLEPTPAKIVELCHHGLWDLAAQLLDSRPDIAEELYSDNQLQLLNQIAEEALRQGNATLAWPLVRVVTRPGDDDYDGSDLSVWLAQKLDLALSPGREADPEVQALRRLYAGHASAVLQMPASDDLKRKVITRYGQWQALRRPSMRDVLLGSGAGPDRAAAEAVLLEMAGEITAADAIWERLLGPAAGAGE
;
A
#
# COMPACT_ATOMS: atom_id res chain seq x y z
N MET A 1 -24.37 -50.90 -64.75
CA MET A 1 -23.12 -51.69 -64.78
C MET A 1 -23.16 -52.60 -63.57
N VAL A 2 -23.20 -53.91 -63.82
CA VAL A 2 -23.31 -54.99 -62.85
C VAL A 2 -21.92 -55.29 -62.28
N VAL A 3 -21.78 -55.54 -60.98
CA VAL A 3 -21.24 -56.79 -60.40
C VAL A 3 -21.64 -56.85 -58.91
N ILE A 4 -22.39 -57.90 -58.59
CA ILE A 4 -22.63 -58.49 -57.26
C ILE A 4 -21.53 -59.53 -57.03
N ILE A 5 -20.91 -59.56 -55.85
CA ILE A 5 -20.39 -60.81 -55.26
C ILE A 5 -20.82 -60.89 -53.80
N LEU A 6 -21.40 -62.05 -53.48
CA LEU A 6 -21.98 -62.51 -52.23
C LEU A 6 -21.03 -63.55 -51.57
N LEU A 7 -21.09 -63.59 -50.24
CA LEU A 7 -21.02 -64.77 -49.34
C LEU A 7 -19.70 -65.49 -48.99
N GLY A 8 -19.61 -65.79 -47.69
CA GLY A 8 -18.80 -66.82 -47.02
C GLY A 8 -18.32 -66.28 -45.66
N GLY A 9 -18.74 -66.71 -44.46
CA GLY A 9 -19.26 -68.00 -43.98
C GLY A 9 -18.21 -68.67 -43.09
N GLY A 10 -18.34 -68.58 -41.75
CA GLY A 10 -17.53 -69.38 -40.80
C GLY A 10 -17.27 -68.74 -39.41
N LEU A 11 -18.02 -69.16 -38.38
CA LEU A 11 -17.69 -69.08 -36.94
C LEU A 11 -16.67 -70.20 -36.57
N PRO A 12 -16.19 -70.37 -35.32
CA PRO A 12 -15.80 -69.46 -34.22
C PRO A 12 -14.37 -69.79 -33.67
N GLN A 13 -13.67 -68.88 -32.97
CA GLN A 13 -12.63 -69.33 -32.02
C GLN A 13 -12.32 -68.32 -30.91
N ALA A 14 -12.34 -68.83 -29.68
CA ALA A 14 -12.00 -68.14 -28.45
C ALA A 14 -10.49 -67.95 -28.29
N ALA A 15 -10.08 -66.77 -27.83
CA ALA A 15 -8.83 -66.51 -27.11
C ALA A 15 -9.11 -65.31 -26.20
N ARG A 16 -9.30 -65.58 -24.91
CA ARG A 16 -8.35 -65.28 -23.82
C ARG A 16 -8.26 -63.79 -23.52
N GLY A 17 -8.62 -63.47 -22.28
CA GLY A 17 -8.61 -62.13 -21.74
C GLY A 17 -7.23 -61.51 -21.80
N ASP A 18 -7.25 -60.21 -22.00
CA ASP A 18 -6.44 -59.32 -21.20
C ASP A 18 -7.45 -58.43 -20.49
N ASP A 19 -7.62 -58.69 -19.20
CA ASP A 19 -8.14 -57.70 -18.27
C ASP A 19 -7.30 -56.44 -18.47
N ALA A 20 -7.88 -55.44 -19.12
CA ALA A 20 -7.36 -54.10 -19.11
C ALA A 20 -7.42 -53.64 -17.65
N VAL A 21 -6.35 -53.93 -16.91
CA VAL A 21 -6.05 -53.35 -15.60
C VAL A 21 -6.25 -51.85 -15.78
N PRO A 22 -7.24 -51.22 -15.13
CA PRO A 22 -7.31 -49.78 -15.12
C PRO A 22 -6.01 -49.34 -14.44
N THR A 23 -5.09 -48.80 -15.24
CA THR A 23 -3.91 -48.12 -14.73
C THR A 23 -4.44 -46.94 -13.92
N ARG A 24 -4.69 -47.17 -12.63
CA ARG A 24 -4.93 -46.10 -11.67
C ARG A 24 -3.72 -45.19 -11.81
N ALA A 25 -3.97 -43.98 -12.32
CA ALA A 25 -3.01 -42.89 -12.16
C ALA A 25 -2.57 -42.91 -10.68
N PRO A 26 -1.26 -42.77 -10.39
CA PRO A 26 -0.79 -42.75 -9.01
C PRO A 26 -1.64 -41.74 -8.25
N SER A 27 -2.27 -42.18 -7.16
CA SER A 27 -3.16 -41.32 -6.38
C SER A 27 -2.36 -40.07 -6.00
N GLN A 28 -2.81 -38.91 -6.44
CA GLN A 28 -2.17 -37.64 -6.11
C GLN A 28 -2.40 -37.27 -4.63
N GLU A 29 -3.42 -37.87 -4.00
CA GLU A 29 -3.83 -37.61 -2.61
C GLU A 29 -2.72 -37.75 -1.56
N PRO A 30 -1.86 -38.78 -1.55
CA PRO A 30 -0.78 -38.89 -0.56
C PRO A 30 0.26 -37.78 -0.74
N ARG A 31 0.60 -37.42 -1.99
CA ARG A 31 1.55 -36.33 -2.27
C ARG A 31 1.02 -34.97 -1.84
N VAL A 32 -0.26 -34.70 -2.08
CA VAL A 32 -0.91 -33.46 -1.61
C VAL A 32 -0.90 -33.40 -0.09
N ALA A 33 -1.22 -34.51 0.60
CA ALA A 33 -1.21 -34.56 2.06
C ALA A 33 0.20 -34.33 2.64
N ASP A 34 1.21 -34.98 2.07
CA ASP A 34 2.61 -34.83 2.48
C ASP A 34 3.09 -33.38 2.28
N ALA A 35 2.75 -32.77 1.15
CA ALA A 35 3.10 -31.37 0.89
C ALA A 35 2.35 -30.41 1.83
N ILE A 36 1.08 -30.65 2.18
CA ILE A 36 0.37 -29.85 3.20
C ILE A 36 1.07 -29.93 4.57
N LEU A 37 1.54 -31.11 4.97
CA LEU A 37 2.32 -31.27 6.21
C LEU A 37 3.66 -30.54 6.13
N GLY A 38 4.30 -30.54 4.96
CA GLY A 38 5.56 -29.84 4.71
C GLY A 38 5.48 -28.31 4.83
N LEU A 39 4.29 -27.71 4.76
CA LEU A 39 4.09 -26.26 4.96
C LEU A 39 4.41 -25.79 6.40
N ASP A 40 4.44 -26.71 7.37
CA ASP A 40 4.74 -26.45 8.79
C ASP A 40 6.16 -26.88 9.18
N ALA A 41 7.01 -27.24 8.22
CA ALA A 41 8.37 -27.66 8.50
C ALA A 41 9.18 -26.50 9.12
N ASP A 42 10.08 -26.79 10.06
CA ASP A 42 10.94 -25.76 10.66
C ASP A 42 11.89 -25.12 9.64
N ASP A 43 12.33 -25.90 8.64
CA ASP A 43 13.20 -25.44 7.55
C ASP A 43 12.41 -24.70 6.46
N PHE A 44 12.81 -23.46 6.20
CA PHE A 44 12.25 -22.64 5.13
C PHE A 44 12.35 -23.31 3.76
N ALA A 45 13.45 -24.00 3.46
CA ALA A 45 13.62 -24.66 2.16
C ALA A 45 12.59 -25.79 1.96
N MET A 46 12.27 -26.52 3.03
CA MET A 46 11.22 -27.54 3.02
C MET A 46 9.83 -26.91 2.85
N ARG A 47 9.50 -25.85 3.61
CA ARG A 47 8.22 -25.13 3.46
C ARG A 47 8.04 -24.62 2.03
N ARG A 48 9.07 -23.99 1.47
CA ARG A 48 9.09 -23.48 0.10
C ARG A 48 8.88 -24.59 -0.93
N THR A 49 9.54 -25.73 -0.75
CA THR A 49 9.39 -26.88 -1.66
C THR A 49 7.96 -27.41 -1.64
N ALA A 50 7.41 -27.61 -0.45
CA ALA A 50 6.02 -28.02 -0.26
C ALA A 50 5.02 -27.04 -0.90
N PHE A 51 5.22 -25.74 -0.69
CA PHE A 51 4.39 -24.69 -1.28
C PHE A 51 4.44 -24.72 -2.82
N LEU A 52 5.64 -24.78 -3.40
CA LEU A 52 5.82 -24.86 -4.85
C LEU A 52 5.23 -26.14 -5.43
N GLU A 53 5.37 -27.28 -4.74
CA GLU A 53 4.80 -28.55 -5.17
C GLU A 53 3.25 -28.48 -5.21
N LEU A 54 2.61 -28.00 -4.15
CA LEU A 54 1.16 -27.80 -4.13
C LEU A 54 0.70 -26.80 -5.21
N TRP A 55 1.49 -25.77 -5.47
CA TRP A 55 1.18 -24.78 -6.49
C TRP A 55 1.29 -25.34 -7.91
N GLN A 56 2.32 -26.16 -8.18
CA GLN A 56 2.49 -26.86 -9.45
C GLN A 56 1.36 -27.87 -9.72
N MET A 57 0.79 -28.46 -8.67
CA MET A 57 -0.38 -29.34 -8.79
C MET A 57 -1.66 -28.59 -9.20
N GLY A 58 -1.70 -27.26 -9.02
CA GLY A 58 -2.78 -26.42 -9.53
C GLY A 58 -4.14 -26.72 -8.90
N GLU A 59 -5.19 -26.68 -9.72
CA GLU A 59 -6.59 -26.99 -9.35
C GLU A 59 -6.76 -28.32 -8.60
N ALA A 60 -5.90 -29.32 -8.88
CA ALA A 60 -5.99 -30.62 -8.22
C ALA A 60 -5.69 -30.54 -6.71
N ALA A 61 -4.86 -29.59 -6.28
CA ALA A 61 -4.55 -29.37 -4.86
C ALA A 61 -5.61 -28.50 -4.14
N LEU A 62 -6.44 -27.75 -4.87
CA LEU A 62 -7.35 -26.75 -4.33
C LEU A 62 -8.29 -27.27 -3.21
N PRO A 63 -8.90 -28.47 -3.31
CA PRO A 63 -9.74 -28.99 -2.22
C PRO A 63 -8.98 -29.20 -0.90
N ALA A 64 -7.74 -29.69 -0.98
CA ALA A 64 -6.91 -29.92 0.19
C ALA A 64 -6.36 -28.61 0.77
N VAL A 65 -5.98 -27.67 -0.09
CA VAL A 65 -5.54 -26.33 0.30
C VAL A 65 -6.67 -25.58 1.04
N ARG A 66 -7.92 -25.67 0.55
CA ARG A 66 -9.11 -25.12 1.24
C ARG A 66 -9.33 -25.70 2.63
N ALA A 67 -9.15 -27.02 2.77
CA ALA A 67 -9.25 -27.66 4.08
C ALA A 67 -8.12 -27.18 5.02
N ALA A 68 -6.90 -27.08 4.49
CA ALA A 68 -5.71 -26.67 5.25
C ALA A 68 -5.74 -25.20 5.70
N ARG A 69 -6.48 -24.32 5.02
CA ARG A 69 -6.70 -22.93 5.46
C ARG A 69 -7.30 -22.82 6.86
N ASN A 70 -8.10 -23.80 7.26
CA ASN A 70 -8.72 -23.85 8.59
C ASN A 70 -7.89 -24.68 9.59
N SER A 71 -6.62 -24.97 9.28
CA SER A 71 -5.73 -25.71 10.16
C SER A 71 -5.50 -24.96 11.48
N PRO A 72 -5.41 -25.66 12.63
CA PRO A 72 -5.01 -25.03 13.89
C PRO A 72 -3.53 -24.59 13.89
N ARG A 73 -2.74 -25.07 12.92
CA ARG A 73 -1.34 -24.65 12.76
C ARG A 73 -1.28 -23.39 11.90
N VAL A 74 -0.85 -22.28 12.51
CA VAL A 74 -0.87 -20.94 11.90
C VAL A 74 -0.08 -20.90 10.59
N GLN A 75 1.08 -21.56 10.52
CA GLN A 75 1.90 -21.58 9.29
C GLN A 75 1.20 -22.30 8.14
N ILE A 76 0.61 -23.47 8.39
CA ILE A 76 -0.21 -24.19 7.39
C ILE A 76 -1.38 -23.32 6.94
N ALA A 77 -2.13 -22.75 7.89
CA ALA A 77 -3.31 -21.94 7.59
C ALA A 77 -2.97 -20.72 6.71
N GLN A 78 -1.90 -20.00 7.04
CA GLN A 78 -1.43 -18.83 6.27
C GLN A 78 -0.92 -19.23 4.89
N ALA A 79 -0.05 -20.25 4.80
CA ALA A 79 0.48 -20.72 3.53
C ALA A 79 -0.63 -21.24 2.61
N ALA A 80 -1.59 -21.98 3.15
CA ALA A 80 -2.74 -22.48 2.42
C ALA A 80 -3.68 -21.33 1.99
N ALA A 81 -3.88 -20.30 2.82
CA ALA A 81 -4.66 -19.12 2.42
C ALA A 81 -4.02 -18.41 1.22
N THR A 82 -2.71 -18.15 1.27
CA THR A 82 -1.96 -17.54 0.15
C THR A 82 -2.04 -18.40 -1.10
N LEU A 83 -1.84 -19.72 -0.97
CA LEU A 83 -1.85 -20.63 -2.09
C LEU A 83 -3.24 -20.76 -2.72
N GLU A 84 -4.31 -20.80 -1.91
CA GLU A 84 -5.68 -20.80 -2.41
C GLU A 84 -5.91 -19.59 -3.33
N GLN A 85 -5.45 -18.41 -2.93
CA GLN A 85 -5.62 -17.20 -3.73
C GLN A 85 -4.85 -17.27 -5.04
N LEU A 86 -3.59 -17.70 -5.02
CA LEU A 86 -2.79 -17.88 -6.24
C LEU A 86 -3.49 -18.81 -7.24
N LEU A 87 -4.04 -19.92 -6.75
CA LEU A 87 -4.79 -20.87 -7.55
C LEU A 87 -6.09 -20.28 -8.09
N LEU A 88 -6.87 -19.58 -7.26
CA LEU A 88 -8.13 -18.93 -7.67
C LEU A 88 -7.93 -17.82 -8.70
N MET A 89 -6.82 -17.08 -8.62
CA MET A 89 -6.45 -16.07 -9.61
C MET A 89 -5.87 -16.69 -10.89
N GLY A 90 -5.71 -18.01 -10.95
CA GLY A 90 -5.13 -18.72 -12.10
C GLY A 90 -3.65 -18.41 -12.31
N VAL A 91 -2.95 -17.89 -11.30
CA VAL A 91 -1.50 -17.64 -11.37
C VAL A 91 -0.81 -18.99 -11.41
N ARG A 92 -0.22 -19.33 -12.55
CA ARG A 92 0.48 -20.60 -12.72
C ARG A 92 1.84 -20.51 -12.05
N ALA A 93 2.33 -21.63 -11.54
CA ALA A 93 3.70 -21.76 -11.03
C ALA A 93 4.75 -21.75 -12.17
N ASP A 94 4.54 -20.97 -13.22
CA ASP A 94 5.54 -20.82 -14.28
C ASP A 94 6.71 -19.96 -13.80
N ASP A 95 7.90 -20.22 -14.38
CA ASP A 95 9.17 -19.71 -13.85
C ASP A 95 9.27 -18.18 -13.79
N ARG A 96 8.42 -17.44 -14.52
CA ARG A 96 8.48 -15.98 -14.55
C ARG A 96 8.16 -15.32 -13.22
N TYR A 97 7.31 -15.94 -12.40
CA TYR A 97 6.88 -15.38 -11.12
C TYR A 97 7.11 -16.35 -9.95
N ALA A 98 7.43 -17.63 -10.21
CA ALA A 98 7.66 -18.63 -9.17
C ALA A 98 8.78 -18.26 -8.18
N ALA A 99 9.81 -17.53 -8.64
CA ALA A 99 10.87 -17.04 -7.75
C ALA A 99 10.35 -15.96 -6.78
N ALA A 100 9.67 -14.93 -7.30
CA ALA A 100 9.07 -13.84 -6.51
C ALA A 100 7.99 -14.38 -5.54
N LEU A 101 7.14 -15.26 -6.04
CA LEU A 101 5.96 -15.76 -5.32
C LEU A 101 6.27 -16.93 -4.37
N GLY A 102 7.37 -17.66 -4.59
CA GLY A 102 7.82 -18.72 -3.67
C GLY A 102 8.26 -18.22 -2.29
N HIS A 103 8.49 -16.91 -2.14
CA HIS A 103 8.85 -16.27 -0.87
C HIS A 103 7.64 -15.65 -0.13
N LEU A 104 6.40 -15.86 -0.63
CA LEU A 104 5.16 -15.40 0.01
C LEU A 104 4.79 -16.17 1.28
N LEU A 105 5.55 -17.19 1.64
CA LEU A 105 5.46 -17.85 2.95
C LEU A 105 5.86 -16.93 4.10
N GLU A 106 6.68 -15.92 3.82
CA GLU A 106 7.14 -14.92 4.79
C GLU A 106 6.94 -13.53 4.19
N PRO A 107 5.69 -13.06 4.04
CA PRO A 107 5.42 -11.79 3.38
C PRO A 107 6.06 -10.63 4.15
N THR A 108 6.69 -9.71 3.42
CA THR A 108 7.35 -8.51 3.96
C THR A 108 6.88 -7.28 3.17
N PRO A 109 7.02 -6.06 3.71
CA PRO A 109 6.71 -4.83 2.97
C PRO A 109 7.32 -4.76 1.57
N ALA A 110 8.60 -5.14 1.42
CA ALA A 110 9.28 -5.14 0.13
C ALA A 110 8.65 -6.10 -0.89
N LYS A 111 8.13 -7.25 -0.42
CA LYS A 111 7.46 -8.22 -1.28
C LYS A 111 6.11 -7.71 -1.78
N ILE A 112 5.43 -6.84 -1.02
CA ILE A 112 4.22 -6.15 -1.49
C ILE A 112 4.55 -5.28 -2.70
N VAL A 113 5.67 -4.55 -2.68
CA VAL A 113 6.14 -3.77 -3.83
C VAL A 113 6.47 -4.69 -5.02
N GLU A 114 7.13 -5.81 -4.78
CA GLU A 114 7.47 -6.80 -5.82
C GLU A 114 6.21 -7.38 -6.50
N LEU A 115 5.17 -7.70 -5.72
CA LEU A 115 3.87 -8.11 -6.26
C LEU A 115 3.25 -7.02 -7.15
N CYS A 116 3.29 -5.77 -6.71
CA CYS A 116 2.82 -4.64 -7.51
C CYS A 116 3.62 -4.53 -8.81
N HIS A 117 4.94 -4.71 -8.76
CA HIS A 117 5.83 -4.68 -9.92
C HIS A 117 5.47 -5.71 -10.99
N HIS A 118 4.99 -6.88 -10.55
CA HIS A 118 4.53 -7.95 -11.42
C HIS A 118 3.06 -7.83 -11.85
N GLY A 119 2.36 -6.77 -11.44
CA GLY A 119 0.94 -6.55 -11.76
C GLY A 119 -0.03 -7.36 -10.90
N LEU A 120 0.44 -7.95 -9.79
CA LEU A 120 -0.34 -8.81 -8.89
C LEU A 120 -0.99 -7.98 -7.77
N TRP A 121 -1.72 -6.93 -8.18
CA TRP A 121 -2.32 -5.94 -7.28
C TRP A 121 -3.36 -6.54 -6.33
N ASP A 122 -4.21 -7.43 -6.84
CA ASP A 122 -5.25 -8.09 -6.04
C ASP A 122 -4.64 -8.98 -4.94
N LEU A 123 -3.56 -9.69 -5.27
CA LEU A 123 -2.82 -10.51 -4.29
C LEU A 123 -2.16 -9.64 -3.23
N ALA A 124 -1.53 -8.54 -3.63
CA ALA A 124 -0.93 -7.59 -2.71
C ALA A 124 -1.98 -7.03 -1.72
N ALA A 125 -3.17 -6.69 -2.21
CA ALA A 125 -4.24 -6.12 -1.39
C ALA A 125 -4.78 -7.13 -0.38
N GLN A 126 -5.00 -8.37 -0.81
CA GLN A 126 -5.45 -9.43 0.09
C GLN A 126 -4.40 -9.83 1.12
N LEU A 127 -3.11 -9.81 0.76
CA LEU A 127 -2.03 -10.04 1.71
C LEU A 127 -2.03 -8.98 2.80
N LEU A 128 -2.17 -7.70 2.45
CA LEU A 128 -2.27 -6.64 3.46
C LEU A 128 -3.54 -6.76 4.33
N ASP A 129 -4.67 -7.14 3.75
CA ASP A 129 -5.93 -7.31 4.49
C ASP A 129 -5.88 -8.50 5.46
N SER A 130 -5.17 -9.57 5.08
CA SER A 130 -4.98 -10.76 5.93
C SER A 130 -3.82 -10.67 6.92
N ARG A 131 -2.92 -9.69 6.74
CA ARG A 131 -1.69 -9.48 7.53
C ARG A 131 -1.57 -8.01 7.94
N PRO A 132 -2.34 -7.56 8.95
CA PRO A 132 -2.30 -6.18 9.43
C PRO A 132 -0.92 -5.78 9.95
N ASP A 133 -0.12 -6.74 10.43
CA ASP A 133 1.28 -6.54 10.84
C ASP A 133 2.14 -5.92 9.73
N ILE A 134 1.91 -6.31 8.47
CA ILE A 134 2.66 -5.82 7.31
C ILE A 134 2.17 -4.43 6.90
N ALA A 135 0.86 -4.19 6.99
CA ALA A 135 0.28 -2.89 6.72
C ALA A 135 0.81 -1.84 7.71
N GLU A 136 0.87 -2.18 9.00
CA GLU A 136 1.48 -1.33 10.04
C GLU A 136 2.97 -1.08 9.76
N GLU A 137 3.73 -2.11 9.37
CA GLU A 137 5.14 -1.96 9.03
C GLU A 137 5.36 -1.05 7.82
N LEU A 138 4.53 -1.16 6.78
CA LEU A 138 4.54 -0.28 5.60
C LEU A 138 4.22 1.18 5.94
N TYR A 139 3.39 1.42 6.96
CA TYR A 139 3.04 2.75 7.43
C TYR A 139 4.14 3.41 8.28
N SER A 140 5.10 2.63 8.79
CA SER A 140 6.18 3.17 9.61
C SER A 140 7.06 4.18 8.84
N ASP A 141 7.61 5.17 9.55
CA ASP A 141 8.43 6.24 8.96
C ASP A 141 9.60 5.72 8.09
N ASN A 142 10.14 4.55 8.45
CA ASN A 142 11.25 3.93 7.74
C ASN A 142 10.81 3.30 6.39
N GLN A 143 9.52 3.04 6.18
CA GLN A 143 8.98 2.33 5.02
C GLN A 143 8.08 3.18 4.13
N LEU A 144 7.94 4.48 4.40
CA LEU A 144 7.24 5.43 3.51
C LEU A 144 7.79 5.42 2.07
N GLN A 145 9.07 5.09 1.90
CA GLN A 145 9.67 4.91 0.57
C GLN A 145 9.03 3.76 -0.21
N LEU A 146 8.64 2.66 0.44
CA LEU A 146 7.99 1.52 -0.21
C LEU A 146 6.57 1.88 -0.66
N LEU A 147 5.83 2.67 0.13
CA LEU A 147 4.52 3.18 -0.29
C LEU A 147 4.63 4.08 -1.52
N ASN A 148 5.66 4.92 -1.59
CA ASN A 148 5.94 5.70 -2.79
C ASN A 148 6.25 4.80 -3.98
N GLN A 149 7.04 3.72 -3.79
CA GLN A 149 7.32 2.76 -4.86
C GLN A 149 6.06 2.06 -5.37
N ILE A 150 5.11 1.71 -4.50
CA ILE A 150 3.80 1.15 -4.89
C ILE A 150 3.04 2.15 -5.79
N ALA A 151 3.01 3.43 -5.40
CA ALA A 151 2.37 4.48 -6.19
C ALA A 151 3.06 4.71 -7.55
N GLU A 152 4.39 4.74 -7.57
CA GLU A 152 5.21 4.86 -8.78
C GLU A 152 5.00 3.68 -9.73
N GLU A 153 4.85 2.47 -9.19
CA GLU A 153 4.61 1.27 -9.96
C GLU A 153 3.23 1.29 -10.65
N ALA A 154 2.19 1.79 -9.97
CA ALA A 154 0.88 2.01 -10.58
C ALA A 154 0.93 3.02 -11.74
N LEU A 155 1.69 4.10 -11.57
CA LEU A 155 1.94 5.08 -12.63
C LEU A 155 2.73 4.48 -13.80
N ARG A 156 3.75 3.66 -13.51
CA ARG A 156 4.57 2.97 -14.53
C ARG A 156 3.72 2.02 -15.39
N GLN A 157 2.72 1.39 -14.78
CA GLN A 157 1.74 0.53 -15.47
C GLN A 157 0.61 1.31 -16.16
N GLY A 158 0.63 2.64 -16.09
CA GLY A 158 -0.34 3.52 -16.76
C GLY A 158 -1.70 3.60 -16.09
N ASN A 159 -1.85 3.08 -14.87
CA ASN A 159 -3.10 3.17 -14.13
C ASN A 159 -2.86 3.41 -12.63
N ALA A 160 -2.96 4.68 -12.24
CA ALA A 160 -2.81 5.12 -10.86
C ALA A 160 -3.83 4.49 -9.90
N THR A 161 -5.01 4.07 -10.39
CA THR A 161 -6.05 3.48 -9.53
C THR A 161 -5.64 2.13 -8.96
N LEU A 162 -4.62 1.48 -9.52
CA LEU A 162 -4.12 0.18 -9.06
C LEU A 162 -3.51 0.24 -7.66
N ALA A 163 -2.82 1.33 -7.31
CA ALA A 163 -2.26 1.53 -5.98
C ALA A 163 -3.32 1.84 -4.92
N TRP A 164 -4.50 2.33 -5.34
CA TRP A 164 -5.47 2.90 -4.41
C TRP A 164 -5.99 1.94 -3.33
N PRO A 165 -6.35 0.68 -3.66
CA PRO A 165 -6.75 -0.29 -2.64
C PRO A 165 -5.66 -0.52 -1.59
N LEU A 166 -4.39 -0.61 -2.01
CA LEU A 166 -3.25 -0.83 -1.11
C LEU A 166 -3.02 0.38 -0.20
N VAL A 167 -3.00 1.58 -0.79
CA VAL A 167 -2.83 2.82 -0.04
C VAL A 167 -3.92 2.94 1.01
N ARG A 168 -5.18 2.63 0.68
CA ARG A 168 -6.27 2.65 1.67
C ARG A 168 -6.09 1.64 2.79
N VAL A 169 -5.60 0.43 2.51
CA VAL A 169 -5.35 -0.57 3.56
C VAL A 169 -4.21 -0.12 4.48
N VAL A 170 -3.12 0.41 3.93
CA VAL A 170 -1.96 0.85 4.74
C VAL A 170 -2.23 2.15 5.49
N THR A 171 -3.05 3.03 4.93
CA THR A 171 -3.38 4.32 5.55
C THR A 171 -4.64 4.26 6.42
N ARG A 172 -5.26 3.08 6.62
CA ARG A 172 -6.25 2.84 7.68
C ARG A 172 -5.52 2.87 9.02
N PRO A 173 -5.65 3.91 9.85
CA PRO A 173 -5.24 3.85 11.23
C PRO A 173 -6.26 2.97 11.97
N GLY A 174 -5.81 2.27 13.01
CA GLY A 174 -6.68 1.54 13.91
C GLY A 174 -7.80 2.42 14.48
N ASP A 175 -8.98 1.79 14.59
CA ASP A 175 -10.26 2.27 15.12
C ASP A 175 -10.96 3.40 14.32
N ASP A 176 -12.11 3.01 13.76
CA ASP A 176 -13.28 3.79 13.34
C ASP A 176 -13.07 5.30 13.01
N ASP A 177 -13.27 5.63 11.72
CA ASP A 177 -13.47 6.97 11.14
C ASP A 177 -12.28 7.83 10.67
N TYR A 178 -11.03 7.34 10.61
CA TYR A 178 -9.90 8.20 10.21
C TYR A 178 -9.10 7.77 8.96
N ASP A 179 -9.63 7.98 7.74
CA ASP A 179 -8.84 8.02 6.46
C ASP A 179 -7.84 9.23 6.42
N GLY A 180 -7.15 9.55 7.52
CA GLY A 180 -6.72 10.92 7.84
C GLY A 180 -5.22 11.22 7.93
N SER A 181 -4.34 10.37 7.42
CA SER A 181 -2.91 10.72 7.38
C SER A 181 -2.62 11.72 6.26
N ASP A 182 -1.76 12.72 6.53
CA ASP A 182 -1.19 13.63 5.51
C ASP A 182 -0.72 12.88 4.25
N LEU A 183 -0.21 11.66 4.45
CA LEU A 183 0.29 10.77 3.41
C LEU A 183 -0.81 10.30 2.45
N SER A 184 -1.98 9.91 2.93
CA SER A 184 -3.09 9.47 2.05
C SER A 184 -3.56 10.61 1.17
N VAL A 185 -3.65 11.83 1.73
CA VAL A 185 -4.01 13.05 1.00
C VAL A 185 -2.94 13.42 -0.03
N TRP A 186 -1.66 13.31 0.33
CA TRP A 186 -0.55 13.54 -0.60
C TRP A 186 -0.54 12.53 -1.75
N LEU A 187 -0.70 11.24 -1.46
CA LEU A 187 -0.76 10.17 -2.48
C LEU A 187 -1.96 10.36 -3.40
N ALA A 188 -3.15 10.63 -2.85
CA ALA A 188 -4.34 10.93 -3.63
C ALA A 188 -4.11 12.11 -4.59
N GLN A 189 -3.51 13.19 -4.09
CA GLN A 189 -3.20 14.36 -4.89
C GLN A 189 -2.14 14.08 -5.97
N LYS A 190 -1.13 13.24 -5.67
CA LYS A 190 -0.08 12.86 -6.63
C LYS A 190 -0.58 11.95 -7.74
N LEU A 191 -1.52 11.08 -7.42
CA LEU A 191 -2.06 10.06 -8.31
C LEU A 191 -3.35 10.49 -9.03
N ASP A 192 -3.83 11.71 -8.79
CA ASP A 192 -5.12 12.23 -9.27
C ASP A 192 -6.30 11.31 -8.89
N LEU A 193 -6.29 10.84 -7.65
CA LEU A 193 -7.30 9.93 -7.11
C LEU A 193 -8.27 10.69 -6.19
N ALA A 194 -9.54 10.26 -6.23
CA ALA A 194 -10.57 10.78 -5.34
C ALA A 194 -10.43 10.17 -3.94
N LEU A 195 -10.55 11.01 -2.93
CA LEU A 195 -10.71 10.56 -1.54
C LEU A 195 -12.18 10.18 -1.28
N SER A 196 -12.45 9.54 -0.15
CA SER A 196 -13.81 9.25 0.29
C SER A 196 -14.67 10.54 0.28
N PRO A 197 -15.92 10.54 -0.22
CA PRO A 197 -16.69 11.78 -0.44
C PRO A 197 -16.84 12.70 0.77
N GLY A 198 -16.95 12.14 1.98
CA GLY A 198 -16.98 12.92 3.22
C GLY A 198 -15.67 13.66 3.54
N ARG A 199 -14.53 13.10 3.11
CA ARG A 199 -13.20 13.69 3.27
C ARG A 199 -12.90 14.78 2.26
N GLU A 200 -13.40 14.68 1.03
CA GLU A 200 -13.18 15.76 0.05
C GLU A 200 -13.83 17.08 0.47
N ALA A 201 -14.86 17.02 1.32
CA ALA A 201 -15.52 18.18 1.90
C ALA A 201 -14.78 18.77 3.13
N ASP A 202 -13.83 18.03 3.73
CA ASP A 202 -13.09 18.46 4.92
C ASP A 202 -12.15 19.62 4.57
N PRO A 203 -12.29 20.81 5.21
CA PRO A 203 -11.42 21.95 4.96
C PRO A 203 -9.93 21.68 5.11
N GLU A 204 -9.56 20.83 6.06
CA GLU A 204 -8.15 20.48 6.30
C GLU A 204 -7.60 19.66 5.14
N VAL A 205 -8.38 18.70 4.65
CA VAL A 205 -8.03 17.87 3.48
C VAL A 205 -7.93 18.72 2.22
N GLN A 206 -8.87 19.64 2.00
CA GLN A 206 -8.81 20.55 0.86
C GLN A 206 -7.57 21.44 0.91
N ALA A 207 -7.21 21.92 2.10
CA ALA A 207 -6.00 22.70 2.32
C ALA A 207 -4.73 21.89 2.05
N LEU A 208 -4.66 20.65 2.54
CA LEU A 208 -3.55 19.73 2.25
C LEU A 208 -3.44 19.43 0.74
N ARG A 209 -4.55 19.17 0.04
CA ARG A 209 -4.54 18.98 -1.42
C ARG A 209 -3.99 20.21 -2.14
N ARG A 210 -4.42 21.41 -1.75
CA ARG A 210 -3.87 22.67 -2.29
C ARG A 210 -2.38 22.81 -2.03
N LEU A 211 -1.93 22.46 -0.82
CA LEU A 211 -0.51 22.47 -0.46
C LEU A 211 0.29 21.53 -1.37
N TYR A 212 -0.15 20.29 -1.52
CA TYR A 212 0.53 19.27 -2.33
C TYR A 212 0.45 19.51 -3.84
N ALA A 213 -0.55 20.27 -4.30
CA ALA A 213 -0.62 20.81 -5.65
C ALA A 213 0.31 22.02 -5.89
N GLY A 214 1.05 22.47 -4.86
CA GLY A 214 1.98 23.61 -4.96
C GLY A 214 1.34 24.97 -4.69
N HIS A 215 0.09 25.02 -4.24
CA HIS A 215 -0.64 26.27 -3.94
C HIS A 215 -0.56 26.64 -2.46
N ALA A 216 0.63 26.65 -1.88
CA ALA A 216 0.87 26.90 -0.46
C ALA A 216 0.25 28.23 0.04
N SER A 217 0.30 29.30 -0.76
CA SER A 217 -0.28 30.59 -0.39
C SER A 217 -1.81 30.57 -0.25
N ALA A 218 -2.50 29.75 -1.05
CA ALA A 218 -3.95 29.61 -1.00
C ALA A 218 -4.41 28.96 0.32
N VAL A 219 -3.61 28.05 0.87
CA VAL A 219 -3.89 27.36 2.14
C VAL A 219 -4.07 28.36 3.29
N LEU A 220 -3.30 29.44 3.31
CA LEU A 220 -3.34 30.46 4.35
C LEU A 220 -4.61 31.34 4.31
N GLN A 221 -5.50 31.12 3.35
CA GLN A 221 -6.81 31.76 3.23
C GLN A 221 -7.95 30.78 3.54
N MET A 222 -7.64 29.50 3.72
CA MET A 222 -8.62 28.45 3.97
C MET A 222 -8.89 28.30 5.47
N PRO A 223 -10.06 27.75 5.85
CA PRO A 223 -10.37 27.42 7.24
C PRO A 223 -9.65 26.12 7.66
N ALA A 224 -8.32 26.15 7.59
CA ALA A 224 -7.41 25.09 8.03
C ALA A 224 -6.92 25.32 9.47
N SER A 225 -6.41 24.25 10.08
CA SER A 225 -5.79 24.27 11.40
C SER A 225 -4.59 25.22 11.47
N ASP A 226 -4.31 25.72 12.67
CA ASP A 226 -3.14 26.57 12.91
C ASP A 226 -1.83 25.78 12.76
N ASP A 227 -1.84 24.47 12.99
CA ASP A 227 -0.68 23.60 12.76
C ASP A 227 -0.33 23.53 11.27
N LEU A 228 -1.32 23.29 10.40
CA LEU A 228 -1.10 23.29 8.96
C LEU A 228 -0.65 24.68 8.46
N LYS A 229 -1.27 25.77 8.94
CA LYS A 229 -0.83 27.13 8.60
C LYS A 229 0.61 27.39 9.04
N ARG A 230 0.99 26.96 10.25
CA ARG A 230 2.37 27.05 10.76
C ARG A 230 3.34 26.27 9.88
N LYS A 231 2.98 25.05 9.47
CA LYS A 231 3.76 24.21 8.54
C LYS A 231 3.95 24.93 7.21
N VAL A 232 2.91 25.55 6.67
CA VAL A 232 2.97 26.31 5.40
C VAL A 232 3.89 27.54 5.52
N ILE A 233 3.76 28.33 6.58
CA ILE A 233 4.61 29.51 6.79
C ILE A 233 6.09 29.10 6.92
N THR A 234 6.36 28.12 7.77
CA THR A 234 7.73 27.78 8.18
C THR A 234 8.44 26.85 7.19
N ARG A 235 7.80 25.78 6.73
CA ARG A 235 8.42 24.77 5.85
C ARG A 235 8.33 25.11 4.37
N TYR A 236 7.31 25.87 3.96
CA TYR A 236 7.10 26.28 2.56
C TYR A 236 7.43 27.76 2.32
N GLY A 237 8.09 28.41 3.29
CA GLY A 237 8.69 29.73 3.14
C GLY A 237 7.70 30.86 2.83
N GLN A 238 6.44 30.72 3.27
CA GLN A 238 5.40 31.74 3.03
C GLN A 238 5.51 32.91 4.02
N TRP A 239 6.73 33.43 4.26
CA TRP A 239 7.04 34.46 5.25
C TRP A 239 6.28 35.78 5.01
N GLN A 240 5.97 36.09 3.76
CA GLN A 240 5.17 37.27 3.39
C GLN A 240 3.76 37.26 4.03
N ALA A 241 3.25 36.09 4.42
CA ALA A 241 1.99 35.99 5.13
C ALA A 241 2.01 36.65 6.51
N LEU A 242 3.20 36.76 7.15
CA LEU A 242 3.40 37.34 8.49
C LEU A 242 3.14 38.84 8.54
N ARG A 243 2.95 39.51 7.40
CA ARG A 243 2.41 40.87 7.34
C ARG A 243 1.02 40.96 7.99
N ARG A 244 0.24 39.87 7.93
CA ARG A 244 -1.08 39.76 8.54
C ARG A 244 -0.96 39.42 10.04
N PRO A 245 -1.56 40.21 10.96
CA PRO A 245 -1.51 39.93 12.39
C PRO A 245 -1.97 38.53 12.76
N SER A 246 -3.07 38.06 12.15
CA SER A 246 -3.61 36.71 12.37
C SER A 246 -2.63 35.59 12.04
N MET A 247 -1.71 35.79 11.09
CA MET A 247 -0.68 34.79 10.76
C MET A 247 0.52 34.85 11.73
N ARG A 248 0.79 36.02 12.32
CA ARG A 248 1.76 36.12 13.42
C ARG A 248 1.23 35.44 14.66
N ASP A 249 -0.06 35.60 14.96
CA ASP A 249 -0.71 34.95 16.10
C ASP A 249 -0.66 33.42 16.01
N VAL A 250 -0.75 32.84 14.79
CA VAL A 250 -0.55 31.39 14.56
C VAL A 250 0.82 30.90 15.04
N LEU A 251 1.87 31.72 14.93
CA LEU A 251 3.23 31.36 15.39
C LEU A 251 3.46 31.72 16.86
N LEU A 252 2.97 32.88 17.29
CA LEU A 252 3.26 33.46 18.61
C LEU A 252 2.23 33.08 19.69
N GLY A 253 1.13 32.41 19.33
CA GLY A 253 -0.03 32.18 20.20
C GLY A 253 -0.80 33.45 20.50
N SER A 254 -1.74 33.43 21.46
CA SER A 254 -2.41 34.63 21.98
C SER A 254 -1.75 35.10 23.28
N GLY A 255 -1.20 36.31 23.29
CA GLY A 255 -0.54 36.88 24.48
C GLY A 255 -0.18 38.35 24.29
N ALA A 256 0.34 38.99 25.34
CA ALA A 256 0.87 40.34 25.30
C ALA A 256 2.11 40.43 26.20
N GLY A 257 3.07 41.29 25.85
CA GLY A 257 4.29 41.50 26.62
C GLY A 257 5.50 41.87 25.75
N PRO A 258 6.62 42.25 26.38
CA PRO A 258 7.83 42.66 25.69
C PRO A 258 8.43 41.53 24.84
N ASP A 259 8.46 40.30 25.34
CA ASP A 259 9.01 39.14 24.62
C ASP A 259 8.21 38.83 23.35
N ARG A 260 6.87 38.95 23.42
CA ARG A 260 6.01 38.80 22.24
C ARG A 260 6.26 39.92 21.25
N ALA A 261 6.35 41.17 21.71
CA ALA A 261 6.61 42.30 20.84
C ALA A 261 7.98 42.16 20.12
N ALA A 262 9.01 41.67 20.82
CA ALA A 262 10.30 41.37 20.22
C ALA A 262 10.17 40.27 19.15
N ALA A 263 9.46 39.17 19.46
CA ALA A 263 9.21 38.12 18.48
C ALA A 263 8.38 38.62 17.28
N GLU A 264 7.40 39.51 17.49
CA GLU A 264 6.62 40.14 16.43
C GLU A 264 7.49 41.00 15.50
N ALA A 265 8.42 41.77 16.06
CA ALA A 265 9.37 42.56 15.28
C ALA A 265 10.24 41.66 14.38
N VAL A 266 10.79 40.57 14.93
CA VAL A 266 11.56 39.58 14.14
C VAL A 266 10.73 38.98 13.02
N LEU A 267 9.47 38.58 13.28
CA LEU A 267 8.60 38.03 12.26
C LEU A 267 8.26 39.04 11.15
N LEU A 268 8.14 40.33 11.48
CA LEU A 268 7.94 41.41 10.52
C LEU A 268 9.19 41.63 9.65
N GLU A 269 10.39 41.59 10.23
CA GLU A 269 11.64 41.63 9.46
C GLU A 269 11.74 40.46 8.47
N MET A 270 11.42 39.24 8.92
CA MET A 270 11.37 38.06 8.05
C MET A 270 10.34 38.22 6.90
N ALA A 271 9.28 38.99 7.12
CA ALA A 271 8.29 39.32 6.10
C ALA A 271 8.74 40.47 5.16
N GLY A 272 9.86 41.13 5.45
CA GLY A 272 10.35 42.31 4.75
C GLY A 272 9.69 43.64 5.18
N GLU A 273 8.99 43.66 6.31
CA GLU A 273 8.31 44.85 6.87
C GLU A 273 9.24 45.60 7.85
N ILE A 274 10.41 46.03 7.37
CA ILE A 274 11.48 46.62 8.18
C ILE A 274 11.00 47.82 8.99
N THR A 275 10.29 48.77 8.37
CA THR A 275 9.79 49.98 9.06
C THR A 275 8.81 49.65 10.19
N ALA A 276 7.97 48.62 10.01
CA ALA A 276 7.04 48.21 11.05
C ALA A 276 7.75 47.50 12.21
N ALA A 277 8.80 46.73 11.91
CA ALA A 277 9.65 46.10 12.91
C ALA A 277 10.46 47.15 13.71
N ASP A 278 11.08 48.12 13.03
CA ASP A 278 11.85 49.20 13.64
C ASP A 278 11.01 49.98 14.66
N ALA A 279 9.77 50.31 14.32
CA ALA A 279 8.86 50.98 15.24
C ALA A 279 8.58 50.17 16.52
N ILE A 280 8.57 48.84 16.43
CA ILE A 280 8.43 47.97 17.61
C ILE A 280 9.74 47.94 18.41
N TRP A 281 10.89 47.86 17.74
CA TRP A 281 12.20 47.89 18.39
C TRP A 281 12.45 49.20 19.13
N GLU A 282 12.17 50.35 18.52
CA GLU A 282 12.28 51.67 19.17
C GLU A 282 11.40 51.77 20.42
N ARG A 283 10.20 51.18 20.39
CA ARG A 283 9.32 51.15 21.57
C ARG A 283 9.88 50.26 22.68
N LEU A 284 10.56 49.17 22.34
CA LEU A 284 11.12 48.22 23.32
C LEU A 284 12.44 48.69 23.92
N LEU A 285 13.31 49.30 23.10
CA LEU A 285 14.68 49.66 23.45
C LEU A 285 14.84 51.15 23.79
N GLY A 286 13.84 51.97 23.46
CA GLY A 286 13.95 53.43 23.44
C GLY A 286 14.48 53.94 22.10
N PRO A 287 14.37 55.25 21.82
CA PRO A 287 14.94 55.82 20.60
C PRO A 287 16.44 55.52 20.55
N ALA A 288 16.94 55.06 19.40
CA ALA A 288 18.36 54.86 19.20
C ALA A 288 19.08 56.18 19.54
N ALA A 289 19.85 56.18 20.62
CA ALA A 289 20.60 57.34 21.03
C ALA A 289 21.67 57.63 19.97
N GLY A 290 21.35 58.52 19.03
CA GLY A 290 22.26 59.10 18.05
C GLY A 290 22.96 58.10 17.14
N ALA A 291 22.42 57.90 15.94
CA ALA A 291 23.30 57.76 14.79
C ALA A 291 24.09 59.08 14.70
N GLY A 292 25.33 59.04 15.18
CA GLY A 292 26.27 60.15 15.03
C GLY A 292 26.42 60.53 13.57
N GLU A 293 26.53 61.84 13.36
CA GLU A 293 26.99 62.49 12.14
C GLU A 293 28.23 61.82 11.51
#